data_AF-A0AAD9D784-F1
#
_entry.id   AF-A0AAD9D784-F1
#
_cell.length_a   1.000
_cell.length_b   1.000
_cell.length_c   1.000
_cell.angle_alpha   90.00
_cell.angle_beta   90.00
_cell.angle_gamma   90.00
#
_symmetry.space_group_name_H-M   'P 1'
#
loop_
_entity.id
_entity.type
_entity.pdbx_description
1 polymer ?
#
loop_
_entity_poly.entity_id
_entity_poly.type
_entity_poly.pdbx_seq_one_letter_code
_entity_poly.pdbx_strand_id
1 'polypeptide(L)'
;MMKLILVLLSAMLCMSSTSVNAFAPSFPTAPVRSATLQFTTPSAPISTSATSTTLFGKKAARALGNARKGKSERVKKVKDDVIEVEATVIESLPNAMFRCTIDGAPETQEPVLATISGKIRKFFVKILVGDKVTIELSPYDLTRGRITFRKR
;
A
#
# COMPACT_ATOMS: atom_id res chain seq x y z
N MET A 1 17.47 7.84 53.21
CA MET A 1 16.58 9.02 53.19
C MET A 1 16.08 9.40 51.79
N MET A 2 16.90 9.33 50.74
CA MET A 2 16.51 9.79 49.38
C MET A 2 15.55 8.84 48.62
N LYS A 3 15.55 7.53 48.91
CA LYS A 3 14.67 6.54 48.26
C LYS A 3 13.18 6.68 48.66
N LEU A 4 12.90 7.23 49.84
CA LEU A 4 11.53 7.43 50.34
C LEU A 4 10.86 8.65 49.66
N ILE A 5 11.65 9.69 49.38
CA ILE A 5 11.18 10.89 48.66
C ILE A 5 10.86 10.55 47.20
N LEU A 6 11.64 9.69 46.54
CA LEU A 6 11.40 9.32 45.14
C LEU A 6 10.10 8.51 44.97
N VAL A 7 9.79 7.61 45.92
CA VAL A 7 8.56 6.79 45.89
C VAL A 7 7.31 7.64 46.15
N LEU A 8 7.40 8.60 47.07
CA LEU A 8 6.32 9.58 47.33
C LEU A 8 6.09 10.52 46.13
N LEU A 9 7.15 10.92 45.43
CA LEU A 9 7.04 11.77 44.24
C LEU A 9 6.46 11.00 43.03
N SER A 10 6.77 9.70 42.88
CA SER A 10 6.17 8.87 41.83
C SER A 10 4.68 8.59 42.07
N ALA A 11 4.26 8.41 43.33
CA ALA A 11 2.86 8.16 43.66
C ALA A 11 1.98 9.41 43.42
N MET A 12 2.51 10.62 43.67
CA MET A 12 1.80 11.88 43.43
C MET A 12 1.65 12.22 41.94
N LEU A 13 2.62 11.85 41.09
CA LEU A 13 2.50 12.07 39.64
C LEU A 13 1.44 11.16 38.99
N CYS A 14 1.19 9.98 39.56
CA CYS A 14 0.23 9.01 39.02
C CYS A 14 -1.25 9.39 39.23
N MET A 15 -1.58 10.39 40.06
CA MET A 15 -2.98 10.78 40.34
C MET A 15 -3.52 11.89 39.41
N SER A 16 -2.75 12.35 38.42
CA SER A 16 -3.13 13.47 37.53
C SER A 16 -3.48 13.11 36.08
N SER A 17 -3.54 11.82 35.73
CA SER A 17 -3.79 11.38 34.34
C SER A 17 -4.93 10.36 34.19
N THR A 18 -6.01 10.52 34.96
CA THR A 18 -7.34 9.98 34.64
C THR A 18 -8.29 11.09 34.20
N SER A 19 -7.99 11.70 33.06
CA SER A 19 -8.98 12.48 32.30
C SER A 19 -9.68 11.55 31.31
N VAL A 20 -10.88 11.17 31.70
CA VAL A 20 -11.98 10.70 30.85
C VAL A 20 -11.99 11.39 29.48
N ASN A 21 -11.90 10.60 28.41
CA ASN A 21 -12.41 10.98 27.10
C ASN A 21 -13.29 9.84 26.59
N ALA A 22 -14.57 9.95 26.92
CA ALA A 22 -15.63 9.17 26.30
C ALA A 22 -15.80 9.65 24.85
N PHE A 23 -15.11 9.01 23.90
CA PHE A 23 -15.35 9.23 22.47
C PHE A 23 -16.45 8.28 22.02
N ALA A 24 -17.69 8.77 22.00
CA ALA A 24 -18.84 8.07 21.44
C ALA A 24 -18.80 8.10 19.90
N PRO A 25 -18.85 6.96 19.19
CA PRO A 25 -19.09 6.97 17.76
C PRO A 25 -20.59 7.10 17.48
N SER A 26 -21.07 8.31 17.25
CA SER A 26 -22.38 8.52 16.62
C SER A 26 -22.25 8.23 15.12
N PHE A 27 -22.57 7.02 14.69
CA PHE A 27 -22.72 6.68 13.27
C PHE A 27 -24.00 7.34 12.73
N PRO A 28 -23.94 8.27 11.76
CA PRO A 28 -25.13 8.69 11.05
C PRO A 28 -25.56 7.57 10.10
N THR A 29 -26.72 6.98 10.38
CA THR A 29 -27.45 6.10 9.46
C THR A 29 -27.92 6.92 8.25
N ALA A 30 -27.32 6.66 7.09
CA ALA A 30 -27.79 7.23 5.83
C ALA A 30 -29.17 6.63 5.45
N PRO A 31 -30.13 7.45 4.99
CA PRO A 31 -31.43 6.96 4.55
C PRO A 31 -31.33 6.21 3.23
N VAL A 32 -31.83 4.97 3.21
CA VAL A 32 -32.06 4.16 2.00
C VAL A 32 -33.11 4.86 1.16
N ARG A 33 -32.68 5.57 0.10
CA ARG A 33 -33.58 6.10 -0.93
C ARG A 33 -33.86 5.02 -1.96
N SER A 34 -35.00 4.38 -1.80
CA SER A 34 -35.72 3.64 -2.84
C SER A 34 -36.19 4.62 -3.92
N ALA A 35 -35.38 4.79 -4.97
CA ALA A 35 -35.82 5.44 -6.19
C ALA A 35 -36.24 4.37 -7.20
N THR A 36 -37.51 3.97 -7.12
CA THR A 36 -38.24 3.44 -8.26
C THR A 36 -38.26 4.54 -9.32
N LEU A 37 -37.55 4.34 -10.44
CA LEU A 37 -37.79 5.14 -11.63
C LEU A 37 -38.10 4.23 -12.82
N GLN A 38 -39.23 4.57 -13.41
CA GLN A 38 -40.08 3.77 -14.25
C GLN A 38 -39.50 3.59 -15.66
N PHE A 39 -39.64 2.38 -16.18
CA PHE A 39 -39.64 2.12 -17.62
C PHE A 39 -40.85 2.85 -18.24
N THR A 40 -40.62 3.81 -19.12
CA THR A 40 -41.53 4.11 -20.24
C THR A 40 -40.72 4.56 -21.46
N THR A 41 -41.06 3.96 -22.60
CA THR A 41 -40.49 4.18 -23.93
C THR A 41 -41.00 5.50 -24.52
N PRO A 42 -40.30 6.04 -25.54
CA PRO A 42 -40.97 5.98 -26.84
C PRO A 42 -40.05 5.51 -27.98
N SER A 43 -40.59 4.57 -28.75
CA SER A 43 -40.13 4.17 -30.08
C SER A 43 -40.42 5.27 -31.10
N ALA A 44 -39.41 5.67 -31.87
CA ALA A 44 -39.59 6.33 -33.16
C ALA A 44 -38.78 5.59 -34.23
N PRO A 45 -39.34 5.32 -35.42
CA PRO A 45 -38.69 4.56 -36.48
C PRO A 45 -37.83 5.49 -37.33
N ILE A 46 -36.57 5.13 -37.55
CA ILE A 46 -35.73 5.79 -38.57
C ILE A 46 -35.36 4.76 -39.63
N SER A 47 -35.90 5.04 -40.80
CA SER A 47 -35.73 4.38 -42.08
C SER A 47 -34.27 4.26 -42.53
N THR A 48 -33.92 3.03 -42.91
CA THR A 48 -33.18 2.66 -44.14
C THR A 48 -32.31 3.71 -44.83
N SER A 49 -31.00 3.46 -44.85
CA SER A 49 -30.27 3.25 -46.12
C SER A 49 -28.94 2.56 -45.84
N ALA A 50 -28.83 1.30 -46.24
CA ALA A 50 -27.58 0.57 -46.27
C ALA A 50 -26.62 1.23 -47.28
N THR A 51 -25.54 1.83 -46.79
CA THR A 51 -24.37 2.11 -47.63
C THR A 51 -23.34 1.03 -47.33
N SER A 52 -23.28 0.04 -48.21
CA SER A 52 -22.27 -1.01 -48.21
C SER A 52 -20.91 -0.43 -48.57
N THR A 53 -20.19 0.10 -47.58
CA THR A 53 -18.78 0.45 -47.76
C THR A 53 -17.94 -0.81 -47.54
N THR A 54 -17.85 -1.58 -48.62
CA THR A 54 -16.71 -2.42 -49.04
C THR A 54 -15.70 -2.84 -47.98
N LEU A 55 -15.72 -4.14 -47.68
CA LEU A 55 -14.74 -4.91 -46.89
C LEU A 55 -13.35 -5.07 -47.54
N PHE A 56 -12.96 -4.16 -48.42
CA PHE A 56 -11.64 -4.14 -49.07
C PHE A 56 -10.94 -2.82 -48.75
N GLY A 57 -10.17 -2.77 -47.65
CA GLY A 57 -9.33 -1.59 -47.38
C GLY A 57 -8.81 -1.39 -45.96
N LYS A 58 -9.34 -2.09 -44.95
CA LYS A 58 -8.88 -1.92 -43.55
C LYS A 58 -7.46 -2.41 -43.26
N LYS A 59 -6.77 -3.04 -44.22
CA LYS A 59 -5.36 -3.46 -44.10
C LYS A 59 -4.38 -2.31 -44.36
N ALA A 60 -4.73 -1.31 -45.17
CA ALA A 60 -3.86 -0.17 -45.49
C ALA A 60 -3.80 0.87 -44.36
N ALA A 61 -4.94 1.16 -43.71
CA ALA A 61 -5.01 2.14 -42.62
C ALA A 61 -4.20 1.71 -41.37
N ARG A 62 -4.00 0.41 -41.15
CA ARG A 62 -3.19 -0.11 -40.03
C ARG A 62 -1.68 -0.02 -40.28
N ALA A 63 -1.23 0.00 -41.53
CA ALA A 63 0.20 0.09 -41.87
C ALA A 63 0.77 1.50 -41.62
N LEU A 64 -0.01 2.55 -41.90
CA LEU A 64 0.40 3.94 -41.67
C LEU A 64 0.43 4.35 -40.20
N GLY A 65 -0.38 3.71 -39.34
CA GLY A 65 -0.43 4.03 -37.91
C GLY A 65 0.79 3.57 -37.11
N ASN A 66 1.44 2.48 -37.53
CA ASN A 66 2.58 1.90 -36.80
C ASN A 66 3.94 2.55 -37.13
N ALA A 67 4.03 3.34 -38.19
CA ALA A 67 5.29 3.98 -38.60
C ALA A 67 5.70 5.19 -37.73
N ARG A 68 4.78 5.73 -36.91
CA ARG A 68 5.03 6.94 -36.08
C ARG A 68 5.36 6.66 -34.62
N LYS A 69 5.52 5.40 -34.21
CA LYS A 69 5.92 5.08 -32.84
C LYS A 69 7.44 5.15 -32.73
N GLY A 70 7.95 6.38 -32.79
CA GLY A 70 9.36 6.69 -32.53
C GLY A 70 9.80 6.03 -31.23
N LYS A 71 10.92 5.31 -31.29
CA LYS A 71 11.60 4.68 -30.17
C LYS A 71 12.09 5.80 -29.25
N SER A 72 11.24 6.28 -28.34
CA SER A 72 11.65 7.19 -27.28
C SER A 72 12.67 6.44 -26.42
N GLU A 73 13.94 6.82 -26.56
CA GLU A 73 15.02 6.28 -25.75
C GLU A 73 14.71 6.61 -24.28
N ARG A 74 14.28 5.58 -23.52
CA ARG A 74 13.99 5.73 -22.11
C ARG A 74 15.31 6.05 -21.41
N VAL A 75 15.52 7.32 -21.11
CA VAL A 75 16.53 7.73 -20.14
C VAL A 75 16.21 7.01 -18.83
N LYS A 76 17.05 6.02 -18.48
CA LYS A 76 17.01 5.37 -17.17
C LYS A 76 17.39 6.44 -16.16
N LYS A 77 16.40 6.99 -15.44
CA LYS A 77 16.69 7.68 -14.17
C LYS A 77 17.49 6.71 -13.31
N VAL A 78 18.68 7.13 -12.89
CA VAL A 78 19.44 6.46 -11.84
C VAL A 78 18.53 6.49 -10.61
N LYS A 79 18.25 5.32 -10.04
CA LYS A 79 17.37 5.20 -8.88
C LYS A 79 18.27 5.36 -7.67
N ASP A 80 18.40 6.60 -7.24
CA ASP A 80 19.27 6.98 -6.15
C ASP A 80 18.75 6.43 -4.81
N ASP A 81 19.72 5.92 -4.04
CA ASP A 81 19.77 5.73 -2.59
C ASP A 81 18.70 4.83 -1.96
N VAL A 82 18.83 3.51 -2.15
CA VAL A 82 18.13 2.51 -1.33
C VAL A 82 19.12 1.89 -0.35
N ILE A 83 18.78 1.88 0.94
CA ILE A 83 19.64 1.28 1.98
C ILE A 83 19.16 -0.15 2.22
N GLU A 84 20.05 -1.12 2.06
CA GLU A 84 19.75 -2.54 2.33
C GLU A 84 20.18 -2.91 3.75
N VAL A 85 19.27 -3.50 4.51
CA VAL A 85 19.47 -3.85 5.92
C VAL A 85 18.90 -5.23 6.21
N GLU A 86 19.51 -5.94 7.14
CA GLU A 86 19.04 -7.25 7.61
C GLU A 86 18.15 -7.11 8.84
N ALA A 87 17.06 -7.88 8.87
CA ALA A 87 16.07 -7.80 9.93
C ALA A 87 15.40 -9.15 10.21
N THR A 88 14.86 -9.28 11.41
CA THR A 88 14.07 -10.42 11.86
C THR A 88 12.59 -10.06 11.93
N VAL A 89 11.72 -10.92 11.42
CA VAL A 89 10.26 -10.73 11.47
C VAL A 89 9.72 -11.07 12.86
N ILE A 90 9.02 -10.14 13.50
CA ILE A 90 8.42 -10.31 14.84
C ILE A 90 6.94 -10.68 14.75
N GLU A 91 6.18 -9.94 13.94
CA GLU A 91 4.72 -10.06 13.88
C GLU A 91 4.23 -9.88 12.45
N SER A 92 3.19 -10.62 12.09
CA SER A 92 2.49 -10.48 10.82
C SER A 92 1.25 -9.61 10.99
N LEU A 93 1.14 -8.56 10.18
CA LEU A 93 -0.01 -7.68 10.09
C LEU A 93 -0.87 -8.03 8.86
N PRO A 94 -2.16 -7.63 8.84
CA PRO A 94 -2.98 -7.73 7.64
C PRO A 94 -2.33 -6.95 6.48
N ASN A 95 -2.72 -7.28 5.25
CA ASN A 95 -2.18 -6.70 4.00
C ASN A 95 -0.74 -7.11 3.66
N ALA A 96 -0.24 -8.20 4.24
CA ALA A 96 1.12 -8.68 4.06
C ALA A 96 2.17 -7.63 4.43
N MET A 97 1.86 -6.91 5.52
CA MET A 97 2.80 -6.07 6.25
C MET A 97 3.39 -6.89 7.40
N PHE A 98 4.62 -6.60 7.76
CA PHE A 98 5.33 -7.28 8.83
C PHE A 98 6.03 -6.25 9.70
N ARG A 99 6.02 -6.50 11.01
CA ARG A 99 6.87 -5.78 11.96
C ARG A 99 8.20 -6.50 12.03
N CYS A 100 9.29 -5.79 11.74
CA CYS A 100 10.62 -6.36 11.70
C CYS A 100 11.58 -5.58 12.60
N THR A 101 12.40 -6.29 13.37
CA THR A 101 13.52 -5.70 14.11
C THR A 101 14.77 -5.76 13.25
N ILE A 102 15.49 -4.65 13.12
CA ILE A 102 16.77 -4.60 12.40
C ILE A 102 17.87 -5.25 13.25
N ASP A 103 18.69 -6.12 12.64
CA ASP A 103 19.70 -6.94 13.33
C ASP A 103 20.96 -6.17 13.78
N GLY A 104 20.92 -4.84 13.79
CA GLY A 104 22.03 -3.96 14.22
C GLY A 104 21.57 -2.57 14.68
N ALA A 105 20.28 -2.40 14.95
CA ALA A 105 19.74 -1.14 15.46
C ALA A 105 19.81 -1.10 17.00
N PRO A 106 19.93 0.09 17.62
CA PRO A 106 19.79 0.25 19.07
C PRO A 106 18.42 -0.24 19.55
N GLU A 107 18.36 -0.84 20.74
CA GLU A 107 17.13 -1.43 21.31
C GLU A 107 15.99 -0.41 21.58
N THR A 108 16.27 0.89 21.42
CA THR A 108 15.30 1.99 21.55
C THR A 108 14.44 2.20 20.30
N GLN A 109 14.69 1.48 19.21
CA GLN A 109 14.04 1.75 17.93
C GLN A 109 12.73 0.96 17.74
N GLU A 110 11.70 1.65 17.28
CA GLU A 110 10.41 1.03 16.93
C GLU A 110 10.59 -0.02 15.82
N PRO A 111 9.86 -1.16 15.86
CA PRO A 111 9.88 -2.13 14.77
C PRO A 111 9.50 -1.49 13.43
N VAL A 112 10.28 -1.81 12.40
CA VAL A 112 10.05 -1.32 11.04
C VAL A 112 8.82 -1.99 10.46
N LEU A 113 7.95 -1.18 9.85
CA LEU A 113 6.81 -1.67 9.08
C LEU A 113 7.27 -1.96 7.65
N ALA A 114 7.39 -3.25 7.34
CA ALA A 114 7.87 -3.72 6.05
C ALA A 114 6.75 -4.34 5.22
N THR A 115 6.64 -3.94 3.96
CA THR A 115 5.70 -4.55 3.00
C THR A 115 6.45 -5.50 2.07
N ILE A 116 5.83 -6.62 1.72
CA ILE A 116 6.43 -7.55 0.75
C ILE A 116 6.63 -6.92 -0.62
N SER A 117 7.82 -7.13 -1.20
CA SER A 117 8.06 -6.76 -2.58
C SER A 117 7.19 -7.54 -3.57
N GLY A 118 6.94 -6.94 -4.74
CA GLY A 118 6.31 -7.67 -5.84
C GLY A 118 7.11 -8.89 -6.31
N LYS A 119 8.44 -8.93 -6.09
CA LYS A 119 9.26 -10.12 -6.40
C LYS A 119 8.83 -11.29 -5.51
N ILE A 120 8.75 -11.08 -4.20
CA ILE A 120 8.27 -12.08 -3.23
C ILE A 120 6.88 -12.60 -3.61
N ARG A 121 5.95 -11.70 -3.99
CA ARG A 121 4.59 -12.08 -4.44
C ARG A 121 4.61 -12.97 -5.69
N LYS A 122 5.48 -12.69 -6.66
CA LYS A 122 5.61 -13.47 -7.90
C LYS A 122 6.21 -14.85 -7.68
N PHE A 123 7.16 -14.97 -6.75
CA PHE A 123 7.84 -16.24 -6.44
C PHE A 123 7.14 -17.06 -5.34
N PHE A 124 5.93 -16.63 -4.91
CA PHE A 124 5.15 -17.30 -3.87
C PHE A 124 5.93 -17.60 -2.58
N VAL A 125 6.91 -16.76 -2.25
CA VAL A 125 7.71 -16.91 -1.04
C VAL A 125 6.86 -16.45 0.14
N LYS A 126 6.53 -17.39 1.02
CA LYS A 126 5.81 -17.10 2.27
C LYS A 126 6.81 -16.59 3.31
N ILE A 127 6.43 -15.56 4.05
CA ILE A 127 7.22 -15.05 5.18
C ILE A 127 6.46 -15.45 6.44
N LEU A 128 7.18 -16.07 7.37
CA LEU A 128 6.71 -16.46 8.68
C LEU A 128 7.37 -15.58 9.74
N VAL A 129 6.80 -15.59 10.94
CA VAL A 129 7.40 -14.97 12.11
C VAL A 129 8.69 -15.71 12.47
N GLY A 130 9.75 -14.95 12.79
CA GLY A 130 11.09 -15.47 13.09
C GLY A 130 12.00 -15.59 11.87
N ASP A 131 11.50 -15.34 10.66
CA ASP A 131 12.35 -15.37 9.46
C ASP A 131 13.34 -14.21 9.43
N LYS A 132 14.57 -14.51 8.97
CA LYS A 132 15.58 -13.50 8.63
C LYS A 132 15.36 -13.00 7.21
N VAL A 133 15.16 -11.70 7.08
CA VAL A 133 14.80 -11.05 5.80
C VAL A 133 15.69 -9.84 5.54
N THR A 134 15.94 -9.57 4.26
CA THR A 134 16.60 -8.35 3.80
C THR A 134 15.54 -7.33 3.45
N ILE A 135 15.67 -6.14 4.02
CA ILE A 135 14.77 -5.00 3.86
C ILE A 135 15.51 -3.89 3.14
N GLU A 136 14.92 -3.41 2.06
CA GLU A 136 15.27 -2.15 1.41
C GLU A 136 14.50 -1.02 2.13
N LEU A 137 15.22 -0.14 2.81
CA LEU A 137 14.66 1.04 3.46
C LEU A 137 14.66 2.24 2.51
N SER A 138 13.65 3.08 2.68
CA SER A 138 13.65 4.40 2.06
C SER A 138 14.73 5.26 2.73
N PRO A 139 15.53 6.03 1.98
CA PRO A 139 16.55 6.90 2.55
C PRO A 139 15.94 8.04 3.38
N TYR A 140 14.65 8.30 3.16
CA TYR A 140 13.90 9.33 3.87
C TYR A 140 13.28 8.81 5.18
N ASP A 141 12.85 7.55 5.22
CA ASP A 141 12.12 6.96 6.34
C ASP A 141 12.68 5.58 6.69
N LEU A 142 13.44 5.49 7.79
CA LEU A 142 13.99 4.22 8.30
C LEU A 142 12.93 3.32 8.97
N THR A 143 11.73 3.85 9.23
CA THR A 143 10.61 3.13 9.87
C THR A 143 9.80 2.30 8.87
N ARG A 144 9.95 2.58 7.57
CA ARG A 144 9.22 1.90 6.50
C ARG A 144 10.17 1.23 5.54
N GLY A 145 9.87 -0.01 5.21
CA GLY A 145 10.75 -0.83 4.39
C GLY A 145 10.02 -1.72 3.40
N ARG A 146 10.81 -2.28 2.48
CA ARG A 146 10.35 -3.25 1.50
C ARG A 146 11.15 -4.54 1.62
N ILE A 147 10.46 -5.66 1.85
CA ILE A 147 11.12 -6.97 1.96
C ILE A 147 11.46 -7.49 0.57
N THR A 148 12.74 -7.71 0.30
CA THR A 148 13.23 -8.13 -1.02
C THR A 148 13.67 -9.57 -1.06
N PHE A 149 14.31 -10.04 0.01
CA PHE A 149 14.84 -11.38 0.09
C PHE A 149 14.58 -12.01 1.46
N ARG A 150 14.41 -13.32 1.47
CA ARG A 150 14.34 -14.14 2.69
C ARG A 150 15.58 -15.02 2.71
N LYS A 151 16.42 -14.89 3.74
CA LYS A 151 17.56 -15.79 3.94
C LYS A 151 17.03 -17.15 4.39
N ARG A 152 17.61 -18.22 3.86
CA ARG A 152 17.29 -19.61 4.21
C ARG A 152 18.24 -20.12 5.26
#